data_AF-A0A1V9B786-F1
#
_entry.id   AF-A0A1V9B786-F1
#
_cell.length_a   1.000
_cell.length_b   1.000
_cell.length_c   1.000
_cell.angle_alpha   90.00
_cell.angle_beta   90.00
_cell.angle_gamma   90.00
#
_symmetry.space_group_name_H-M   'P 1'
#
loop_
_entity.id
_entity.type
_entity.pdbx_description
1 polymer ?
#
loop_
_entity_poly.entity_id
_entity_poly.type
_entity_poly.pdbx_seq_one_letter_code
_entity_poly.pdbx_strand_id
1 'polypeptide(L)'
;MWKSFPDELYKGKNVSTFKGKESFRVVSFSDEGIIVRLMSKEKDVFLSKKAMFNVIEKFIAHKDGVRQKMVRPASRLKLGLFLLHPWTEKGERHEEGKRRSYWLLTDELFQQLASGERS
;
A
#
# COMPACT_ATOMS: atom_id res chain seq x y z
N MET A 1 -11.83 -2.23 -8.86
CA MET A 1 -10.75 -2.17 -7.83
C MET A 1 -10.53 -0.80 -7.19
N TRP A 2 -10.47 0.33 -7.93
CA TRP A 2 -10.26 1.65 -7.32
C TRP A 2 -11.46 2.16 -6.51
N LYS A 3 -12.67 1.87 -7.00
CA LYS A 3 -13.95 2.12 -6.31
C LYS A 3 -14.07 1.41 -4.95
N SER A 4 -13.16 0.49 -4.67
CA SER A 4 -13.12 -0.30 -3.45
C SER A 4 -12.26 0.31 -2.35
N PHE A 5 -11.45 1.34 -2.64
CA PHE A 5 -10.78 2.13 -1.59
C PHE A 5 -11.86 2.99 -0.92
N PRO A 6 -12.36 2.62 0.26
CA PRO A 6 -13.47 3.35 0.85
C PRO A 6 -12.88 4.64 1.41
N ASP A 7 -13.37 5.81 0.96
CA ASP A 7 -12.96 7.11 1.50
C ASP A 7 -12.99 7.11 3.03
N GLU A 8 -13.99 6.48 3.63
CA GLU A 8 -14.15 6.32 5.08
C GLU A 8 -13.00 5.57 5.77
N LEU A 9 -12.35 4.65 5.04
CA LEU A 9 -11.29 3.83 5.61
C LEU A 9 -10.00 4.63 5.78
N TYR A 10 -9.84 5.75 5.06
CA TYR A 10 -8.58 6.45 4.89
C TYR A 10 -8.63 7.94 5.22
N LYS A 11 -9.72 8.62 4.83
CA LYS A 11 -9.84 10.07 4.94
C LYS A 11 -9.71 10.47 6.40
N GLY A 12 -8.81 11.40 6.68
CA GLY A 12 -8.57 11.86 8.04
C GLY A 12 -7.69 10.96 8.91
N LYS A 13 -7.37 9.73 8.50
CA LYS A 13 -6.48 8.84 9.27
C LYS A 13 -5.02 9.20 9.03
N ASN A 14 -4.24 9.13 10.11
CA ASN A 14 -2.79 9.21 10.04
C ASN A 14 -2.23 7.82 9.77
N VAL A 15 -1.52 7.69 8.67
CA VAL A 15 -0.99 6.43 8.17
C VAL A 15 0.53 6.49 8.24
N SER A 16 1.12 5.53 8.95
CA SER A 16 2.58 5.38 8.95
C SER A 16 3.05 4.78 7.63
N THR A 17 4.07 5.37 7.03
CA THR A 17 4.73 4.77 5.85
C THR A 17 5.38 3.43 6.22
N PHE A 18 5.65 2.59 5.22
CA PHE A 18 6.19 1.22 5.34
C PHE A 18 7.51 1.06 6.14
N LYS A 19 8.15 2.15 6.58
CA LYS A 19 9.36 2.16 7.43
C LYS A 19 9.16 2.95 8.74
N GLY A 20 7.96 3.46 9.02
CA GLY A 20 7.62 4.25 10.20
C GLY A 20 8.32 5.61 10.33
N LYS A 21 9.22 5.97 9.41
CA LYS A 21 10.01 7.23 9.47
C LYS A 21 9.24 8.47 9.02
N GLU A 22 8.06 8.27 8.46
CA GLU A 22 7.20 9.33 7.96
C GLU A 22 5.76 8.83 8.09
N SER A 23 4.85 9.73 8.41
CA SER A 23 3.42 9.50 8.39
C SER A 23 2.75 10.48 7.44
N PHE A 24 1.61 10.09 6.91
CA PHE A 24 0.82 10.94 6.05
C PHE A 24 -0.64 10.85 6.41
N ARG A 25 -1.37 11.92 6.13
CA ARG A 25 -2.82 12.00 6.25
C ARG A 25 -3.43 11.96 4.87
N VAL A 26 -4.47 11.16 4.67
CA VAL A 26 -5.21 11.20 3.40
C VAL A 26 -6.13 12.41 3.39
N VAL A 27 -5.96 13.25 2.37
CA VAL A 27 -6.66 14.54 2.21
C VAL A 27 -7.90 14.34 1.35
N SER A 28 -7.73 13.71 0.19
CA SER A 28 -8.84 13.47 -0.76
C SER A 28 -8.57 12.30 -1.69
N PHE A 29 -9.67 11.74 -2.18
CA PHE A 29 -9.72 10.76 -3.25
C PHE A 29 -10.25 11.40 -4.53
N SER A 30 -9.81 10.89 -5.66
CA SER A 30 -10.29 11.22 -7.00
C SER A 30 -10.22 9.98 -7.87
N ASP A 31 -10.86 10.00 -9.05
CA ASP A 31 -10.79 8.89 -10.01
C ASP A 31 -9.36 8.62 -10.51
N GLU A 32 -8.50 9.64 -10.47
CA GLU A 32 -7.13 9.60 -10.97
C GLU A 32 -6.09 9.23 -9.91
N GLY A 33 -6.44 9.28 -8.62
CA GLY A 33 -5.49 9.06 -7.55
C GLY A 33 -5.90 9.65 -6.19
N ILE A 34 -4.95 9.63 -5.27
CA ILE A 34 -5.13 10.10 -3.88
C ILE A 34 -4.17 11.24 -3.60
N ILE A 35 -4.66 12.29 -2.94
CA ILE A 35 -3.82 13.34 -2.36
C ILE A 35 -3.56 12.99 -0.89
N VAL A 36 -2.28 12.93 -0.52
CA VAL A 36 -1.84 12.73 0.86
C VAL A 36 -0.99 13.90 1.33
N ARG A 37 -1.16 14.30 2.59
CA ARG A 37 -0.31 15.29 3.26
C ARG A 37 0.74 14.59 4.09
N LEU A 38 2.02 14.83 3.79
CA LEU A 38 3.12 14.36 4.62
C LEU A 38 3.17 15.17 5.91
N MET A 39 3.14 14.49 7.06
CA MET A 39 3.13 15.18 8.36
C MET A 39 4.47 15.81 8.71
N SER A 40 5.57 15.24 8.22
CA SER A 40 6.95 15.70 8.47
C SER A 40 7.30 17.02 7.76
N LYS A 41 6.67 17.29 6.62
CA LYS A 41 7.01 18.37 5.69
C LYS A 41 5.82 19.27 5.37
N GLU A 42 4.66 18.98 5.97
CA GLU A 42 3.37 19.62 5.70
C GLU A 42 3.07 19.77 4.19
N LYS A 43 3.52 18.80 3.40
CA LYS A 43 3.49 18.85 1.94
C LYS A 43 2.47 17.88 1.38
N ASP A 44 1.66 18.37 0.45
CA ASP A 44 0.73 17.54 -0.30
C ASP A 44 1.44 16.83 -1.46
N VAL A 45 1.13 15.54 -1.60
CA VAL A 45 1.69 14.65 -2.61
C VAL A 45 0.55 13.93 -3.30
N PHE A 46 0.55 13.98 -4.62
CA PHE A 46 -0.39 13.23 -5.44
C PHE A 46 0.15 11.82 -5.74
N LEU A 47 -0.66 10.81 -5.44
CA LEU A 47 -0.39 9.42 -5.72
C LEU A 47 -1.36 8.93 -6.80
N SER A 48 -0.88 8.86 -8.04
CA SER A 48 -1.74 8.45 -9.15
C SER A 48 -2.14 6.98 -9.07
N LYS A 49 -3.35 6.70 -9.53
CA LYS A 49 -3.95 5.36 -9.63
C LYS A 49 -3.03 4.40 -10.37
N LYS A 50 -2.52 4.79 -11.55
CA LYS A 50 -1.55 4.01 -12.33
C LYS A 50 -0.30 3.66 -11.51
N ALA A 51 0.24 4.63 -10.78
CA ALA A 51 1.44 4.41 -10.00
C ALA A 51 1.21 3.51 -8.78
N MET A 52 -0.02 3.42 -8.30
CA MET A 52 -0.42 2.49 -7.23
C MET A 52 -0.69 1.09 -7.77
N PHE A 53 -1.37 0.95 -8.91
CA PHE A 53 -1.49 -0.35 -9.59
C PHE A 53 -0.13 -0.99 -9.89
N ASN A 54 0.81 -0.21 -10.42
CA ASN A 54 2.18 -0.72 -10.67
C ASN A 54 2.88 -1.22 -9.40
N VAL A 55 2.48 -0.73 -8.21
CA VAL A 55 3.02 -1.21 -6.93
C VAL A 55 2.32 -2.50 -6.51
N ILE A 56 1.01 -2.63 -6.73
CA ILE A 56 0.25 -3.88 -6.52
C ILE A 56 0.80 -4.99 -7.43
N GLU A 57 0.98 -4.71 -8.73
CA GLU A 57 1.54 -5.68 -9.68
C GLU A 57 2.93 -6.17 -9.25
N LYS A 58 3.76 -5.26 -8.73
CA LYS A 58 5.05 -5.64 -8.15
C LYS A 58 4.90 -6.49 -6.89
N PHE A 59 3.91 -6.21 -6.05
CA PHE A 59 3.59 -7.06 -4.90
C PHE A 59 3.18 -8.47 -5.34
N ILE A 60 2.32 -8.61 -6.36
CA ILE A 60 1.91 -9.91 -6.92
C ILE A 60 3.11 -10.67 -7.49
N ALA A 61 3.98 -9.98 -8.23
CA ALA A 61 5.19 -10.58 -8.80
C ALA A 61 6.12 -11.13 -7.71
N HIS A 62 6.05 -10.57 -6.49
CA HIS A 62 6.72 -11.07 -5.30
C HIS A 62 5.76 -11.93 -4.46
N LYS A 63 5.45 -13.13 -4.93
CA LYS A 63 4.57 -14.12 -4.24
C LYS A 63 4.99 -14.41 -2.79
N ASP A 64 6.25 -14.22 -2.46
CA ASP A 64 6.79 -14.39 -1.11
C ASP A 64 6.58 -13.18 -0.17
N GLY A 65 5.89 -12.15 -0.64
CA GLY A 65 5.70 -10.89 0.06
C GLY A 65 6.88 -9.93 -0.10
N VAL A 66 6.64 -8.67 0.22
CA VAL A 66 7.68 -7.63 0.08
C VAL A 66 8.31 -7.33 1.44
N ARG A 67 9.63 -7.58 1.55
CA ARG A 67 10.42 -7.16 2.71
C ARG A 67 10.42 -5.64 2.86
N GLN A 68 10.13 -5.16 4.08
CA GLN A 68 10.16 -3.72 4.44
C GLN A 68 11.45 -2.98 4.07
N LYS A 69 12.59 -3.66 4.10
CA LYS A 69 13.91 -3.05 3.87
C LYS A 69 14.22 -2.78 2.39
N MET A 70 13.54 -3.43 1.44
CA MET A 70 13.86 -3.32 0.00
C MET A 70 13.00 -2.31 -0.75
N VAL A 71 12.05 -1.67 -0.07
CA VAL A 71 11.12 -0.73 -0.71
C VAL A 71 11.78 0.65 -0.87
N ARG A 72 11.83 1.12 -2.13
CA ARG A 72 12.25 2.48 -2.48
C ARG A 72 11.37 3.53 -1.78
N PRO A 73 11.91 4.68 -1.34
CA PRO A 73 11.13 5.70 -0.60
C PRO A 73 9.80 6.09 -1.26
N ALA A 74 9.77 6.32 -2.57
CA ALA A 74 8.56 6.66 -3.31
C ALA A 74 7.48 5.55 -3.31
N SER A 75 7.89 4.29 -3.15
CA SER A 75 6.98 3.16 -3.00
C SER A 75 6.47 3.03 -1.55
N ARG A 76 7.17 3.56 -0.54
CA ARG A 76 6.76 3.43 0.88
C ARG A 76 5.48 4.18 1.21
N LEU A 77 5.25 5.33 0.56
CA LEU A 77 4.02 6.11 0.68
C LEU A 77 2.83 5.36 0.08
N LYS A 78 3.01 4.87 -1.15
CA LYS A 78 2.02 4.06 -1.87
C LYS A 78 1.67 2.80 -1.08
N LEU A 79 2.67 2.12 -0.52
CA LEU A 79 2.47 0.96 0.33
C LEU A 79 1.79 1.27 1.65
N GLY A 80 2.02 2.44 2.23
CA GLY A 80 1.32 2.87 3.45
C GLY A 80 -0.20 2.89 3.25
N LEU A 81 -0.68 3.33 2.08
CA LEU A 81 -2.12 3.28 1.76
C LEU A 81 -2.61 1.84 1.66
N PHE A 82 -1.81 0.94 1.10
CA PHE A 82 -2.18 -0.47 1.05
C PHE A 82 -2.24 -1.11 2.44
N LEU A 83 -1.45 -0.68 3.43
CA LEU A 83 -1.44 -1.23 4.80
C LEU A 83 -2.80 -1.14 5.52
N LEU A 84 -3.62 -0.17 5.17
CA LEU A 84 -4.95 -0.05 5.76
C LEU A 84 -6.00 -0.79 4.92
N HIS A 85 -5.65 -1.21 3.70
CA HIS A 85 -6.62 -1.85 2.82
C HIS A 85 -6.89 -3.28 3.32
N PRO A 86 -8.15 -3.75 3.31
CA PRO A 86 -8.51 -5.13 3.65
C PRO A 86 -7.78 -6.22 2.85
N TRP A 87 -7.12 -5.84 1.76
CA TRP A 87 -6.40 -6.76 0.88
C TRP A 87 -4.95 -6.97 1.24
N THR A 88 -4.48 -6.39 2.35
CA THR A 88 -3.14 -6.68 2.84
C THR A 88 -3.19 -7.22 4.25
N GLU A 89 -2.37 -8.23 4.48
CA GLU A 89 -2.19 -8.82 5.80
C GLU A 89 -0.72 -8.84 6.19
N LYS A 90 -0.48 -8.79 7.50
CA LYS A 90 0.86 -8.86 8.07
C LYS A 90 1.22 -10.32 8.28
N GLY A 91 2.16 -10.82 7.48
CA GLY A 91 2.78 -12.12 7.68
C GLY A 91 4.06 -12.02 8.51
N GLU A 92 4.43 -13.08 9.21
CA GLU A 92 5.76 -13.24 9.79
C GLU A 92 6.40 -14.51 9.24
N ARG A 93 7.66 -14.40 8.79
CA ARG A 93 8.45 -15.56 8.36
C ARG A 93 9.74 -15.61 9.17
N HIS A 94 10.17 -16.81 9.52
CA HIS A 94 11.49 -17.06 10.09
C HIS A 94 12.49 -17.21 8.96
N GLU A 95 13.45 -16.30 8.89
CA GLU A 95 14.54 -16.37 7.91
C GLU A 95 15.86 -16.03 8.58
N GLU A 96 16.86 -16.91 8.37
CA GLU A 96 18.21 -16.78 8.94
C GLU A 96 18.16 -16.65 10.47
N GLY A 97 17.30 -17.43 11.14
CA GLY A 97 17.14 -17.41 12.59
C GLY A 97 16.47 -16.14 13.15
N LYS A 98 15.91 -15.26 12.29
CA LYS A 98 15.23 -14.02 12.71
C LYS A 98 13.78 -13.99 12.24
N ARG A 99 12.88 -13.53 13.11
CA ARG A 99 11.51 -13.16 12.73
C ARG A 99 11.57 -11.93 11.83
N ARG A 100 11.03 -12.07 10.62
CA ARG A 100 10.92 -10.98 9.66
C ARG A 100 9.45 -10.80 9.31
N SER A 101 8.99 -9.56 9.40
CA SER A 101 7.63 -9.21 9.01
C SER A 101 7.56 -8.95 7.51
N TYR A 102 6.57 -9.58 6.88
CA TYR A 102 6.21 -9.47 5.48
C TYR A 102 4.81 -8.86 5.40
N TRP A 103 4.55 -8.20 4.28
CA TRP A 103 3.19 -7.83 3.91
C TRP A 103 2.81 -8.68 2.71
N LEU A 104 1.68 -9.35 2.84
CA LEU A 104 1.11 -10.24 1.85
C LEU A 104 -0.17 -9.61 1.31
N LEU A 105 -0.47 -9.86 0.04
CA LEU A 105 -1.80 -9.59 -0.48
C LEU A 105 -2.71 -10.73 -0.06
N THR A 106 -3.98 -10.44 0.23
CA THR A 106 -4.97 -11.49 0.48
C THR A 106 -5.17 -12.33 -0.78
N ASP A 107 -5.46 -13.62 -0.58
CA ASP A 107 -5.72 -14.55 -1.68
C ASP A 107 -6.86 -14.06 -2.60
N GLU A 108 -7.87 -13.38 -2.04
CA GLU A 108 -8.98 -12.80 -2.80
C GLU A 108 -8.52 -11.76 -3.84
N LEU A 109 -7.60 -10.87 -3.48
CA LEU A 109 -7.05 -9.89 -4.41
C LEU A 109 -6.15 -10.57 -5.46
N PHE A 110 -5.41 -11.61 -5.05
CA PHE A 110 -4.59 -12.40 -5.98
C PHE A 110 -5.47 -13.07 -7.03
N GLN A 111 -6.62 -13.63 -6.64
CA GLN A 111 -7.59 -14.23 -7.54
C GLN A 111 -8.28 -13.21 -8.46
N GLN A 112 -8.70 -12.05 -7.94
CA GLN A 112 -9.31 -10.99 -8.76
C GLN A 112 -8.36 -10.40 -9.82
N LEU A 113 -7.06 -10.35 -9.52
CA LEU A 113 -6.06 -9.86 -10.46
C LEU A 113 -5.61 -10.94 -11.44
N ALA A 114 -5.56 -12.20 -11.00
CA ALA A 114 -5.31 -13.35 -11.85
C ALA A 114 -6.47 -13.62 -12.83
N SER A 115 -7.72 -13.35 -12.43
CA SER A 115 -8.91 -13.49 -13.28
C SER A 115 -9.02 -12.40 -14.35
N GLY A 116 -8.19 -11.35 -14.29
CA GLY A 116 -8.17 -10.28 -15.30
C GLY A 116 -9.41 -9.38 -15.26
N GLU A 117 -10.23 -9.44 -14.21
CA GLU A 117 -11.39 -8.56 -14.03
C GLU A 117 -10.93 -7.12 -13.77
N ARG A 118 -10.66 -6.41 -14.87
CA ARG A 118 -10.43 -4.97 -14.91
C ARG A 118 -11.76 -4.25 -14.68
N SER A 119 -12.18 -4.18 -13.41
CA SER A 119 -13.30 -3.35 -12.94
C SER A 119 -12.85 -2.00 -12.39
#